data_AF-A0AAW9DRR4-F1
#
_entry.id   AF-A0AAW9DRR4-F1
#
_cell.length_a   1.000
_cell.length_b   1.000
_cell.length_c   1.000
_cell.angle_alpha   90.00
_cell.angle_beta   90.00
_cell.angle_gamma   90.00
#
_symmetry.space_group_name_H-M   'P 1'
#
loop_
_entity.id
_entity.type
_entity.pdbx_description
1 polymer ?
#
loop_
_entity_poly.entity_id
_entity_poly.type
_entity_poly.pdbx_seq_one_letter_code
_entity_poly.pdbx_strand_id
1 'polypeptide(L)' 'MTDKRKPTYDLDAFKLAAGGMRVTIVATRTAAGLGFGRAEIEATIQTIQRTHFYKSMTSHGDHRIWQDVCYG' A
#
# COMPACT_ATOMS: atom_id res chain seq x y z
N MET A 1 -5.06 -6.55 19.85
CA MET A 1 -5.49 -5.53 18.86
C MET A 1 -4.80 -5.88 17.55
N THR A 2 -5.55 -6.29 16.53
CA THR A 2 -5.01 -6.77 15.24
C THR A 2 -4.79 -5.62 14.25
N ASP A 3 -5.28 -4.43 14.59
CA ASP A 3 -5.17 -3.20 13.83
C ASP A 3 -5.07 -1.96 14.73
N LYS A 4 -4.62 -0.83 14.14
CA LYS A 4 -4.53 0.49 14.77
C LYS A 4 -4.90 1.60 13.77
N ARG A 5 -5.33 2.76 14.30
CA ARG A 5 -5.74 3.95 13.52
C ARG A 5 -4.60 4.95 13.26
N LYS A 6 -3.35 4.51 13.42
CA LYS A 6 -2.16 5.31 13.09
C LYS A 6 -1.36 4.56 12.03
N PRO A 7 -0.95 5.20 10.93
CA PRO A 7 -0.07 4.57 9.95
C PRO A 7 1.22 4.10 10.62
N THR A 8 1.73 2.95 10.20
CA THR A 8 3.02 2.44 10.67
C THR A 8 4.16 3.07 9.91
N TYR A 9 3.97 3.31 8.61
CA TYR A 9 4.99 3.84 7.73
C TYR A 9 4.77 5.31 7.46
N ASP A 10 5.87 6.03 7.22
CA ASP A 10 5.81 7.41 6.77
C ASP A 10 5.32 7.47 5.31
N LEU A 11 4.34 8.33 5.04
CA LEU A 11 3.69 8.39 3.73
C LEU A 11 4.62 8.92 2.65
N ASP A 12 5.47 9.89 2.98
CA ASP A 12 6.37 10.50 2.00
C ASP A 12 7.52 9.54 1.67
N ALA A 13 8.05 8.84 2.68
CA ALA A 13 9.00 7.75 2.47
C ALA A 13 8.41 6.60 1.63
N PHE A 14 7.13 6.23 1.86
CA PHE A 14 6.43 5.23 1.06
C PHE A 14 6.31 5.65 -0.41
N LYS A 15 5.96 6.91 -0.67
CA LYS A 15 5.88 7.46 -2.04
C LYS A 15 7.24 7.49 -2.74
N LEU A 16 8.30 7.87 -2.03
CA LEU A 16 9.67 7.88 -2.55
C LEU A 16 10.15 6.47 -2.96
N ALA A 17 9.72 5.43 -2.24
CA ALA A 17 10.09 4.05 -2.52
C ALA A 17 9.32 3.42 -3.70
N ALA A 18 8.29 4.07 -4.22
CA ALA A 18 7.35 3.49 -5.20
C ALA A 18 8.02 3.03 -6.51
N GLY A 19 9.01 3.77 -7.03
CA GLY A 19 9.71 3.38 -8.26
C GLY A 19 10.45 2.03 -8.15
N GLY A 20 10.93 1.71 -6.94
CA GLY A 20 11.59 0.45 -6.61
C GLY A 20 10.65 -0.64 -6.09
N MET A 21 9.32 -0.44 -6.12
CA MET A 21 8.39 -1.34 -5.43
C MET A 21 8.43 -2.77 -5.96
N ARG A 22 8.19 -3.73 -5.06
CA ARG A 22 7.87 -5.11 -5.40
C ARG A 22 6.37 -5.29 -5.24
N VAL A 23 5.73 -5.81 -6.28
CA VAL A 23 4.28 -6.06 -6.32
C VAL A 23 4.06 -7.56 -6.37
N THR A 24 3.10 -8.07 -5.59
CA THR A 24 2.78 -9.49 -5.61
C THR A 24 2.16 -9.87 -6.96
N ILE A 25 2.37 -11.10 -7.41
CA ILE A 25 1.85 -11.56 -8.71
C ILE A 25 0.32 -11.43 -8.82
N VAL A 26 -0.39 -11.62 -7.71
CA VAL A 26 -1.85 -11.45 -7.65
C VAL A 26 -2.22 -9.99 -7.86
N ALA A 27 -1.59 -9.05 -7.13
CA ALA A 27 -1.85 -7.62 -7.32
C ALA A 27 -1.50 -7.14 -8.74
N THR A 28 -0.41 -7.64 -9.32
CA THR A 28 -0.05 -7.36 -10.73
C THR A 28 -1.14 -7.82 -11.70
N ARG A 29 -1.66 -9.04 -11.53
CA ARG A 29 -2.73 -9.58 -12.40
C ARG A 29 -4.05 -8.83 -12.21
N THR A 30 -4.41 -8.50 -10.98
CA THR A 30 -5.61 -7.71 -10.69
C THR A 30 -5.51 -6.31 -11.30
N ALA A 31 -4.38 -5.63 -11.14
CA ALA A 31 -4.14 -4.33 -11.75
C ALA A 31 -4.21 -4.40 -13.28
N ALA A 32 -3.57 -5.39 -13.90
CA ALA A 32 -3.63 -5.60 -15.34
C ALA A 32 -5.07 -5.85 -15.83
N GLY A 33 -5.88 -6.60 -15.08
CA GLY A 33 -7.31 -6.80 -15.38
C GLY A 33 -8.14 -5.52 -15.32
N LEU A 34 -7.67 -4.49 -14.61
CA LEU A 34 -8.26 -3.16 -14.54
C LEU A 34 -7.64 -2.18 -15.56
N GLY A 35 -6.72 -2.63 -16.41
CA GLY A 35 -6.01 -1.78 -17.36
C GLY A 35 -4.82 -1.01 -16.79
N PHE A 36 -4.35 -1.37 -15.59
CA PHE A 36 -3.19 -0.73 -14.94
C PHE A 36 -1.91 -1.56 -15.14
N GLY A 37 -0.87 -0.91 -15.63
CA GLY A 37 0.50 -1.40 -15.61
C GLY A 37 1.30 -0.87 -14.42
N ARG A 38 2.61 -1.13 -14.41
CA ARG A 38 3.48 -0.71 -13.30
C ARG A 38 3.54 0.81 -13.13
N ALA A 39 3.58 1.54 -14.25
CA ALA A 39 3.64 3.00 -14.24
C ALA A 39 2.35 3.61 -13.64
N GLU A 40 1.19 3.03 -13.97
CA GLU A 40 -0.10 3.51 -13.46
C GLU A 40 -0.25 3.20 -11.96
N ILE A 41 0.25 2.05 -11.48
CA ILE A 41 0.31 1.75 -10.04
C ILE A 41 1.20 2.77 -9.32
N GLU A 42 2.38 3.06 -9.87
CA GLU A 42 3.31 4.03 -9.28
C GLU A 42 2.69 5.43 -9.24
N ALA A 43 2.07 5.88 -10.34
CA ALA A 43 1.36 7.15 -10.40
C ALA A 43 0.23 7.22 -9.36
N THR A 44 -0.53 6.13 -9.19
CA THR A 44 -1.59 6.03 -8.17
C THR A 44 -1.02 6.15 -6.76
N ILE A 45 0.15 5.56 -6.47
CA ILE A 45 0.81 5.71 -5.17
C ILE A 45 1.16 7.18 -4.90
N GLN A 46 1.62 7.91 -5.93
CA GLN A 46 1.95 9.34 -5.78
C GLN A 46 0.75 10.21 -5.40
N THR A 47 -0.48 9.81 -5.75
CA THR A 47 -1.70 10.59 -5.43
C THR A 47 -2.22 10.35 -4.00
N ILE A 48 -1.72 9.34 -3.28
CA ILE A 48 -2.23 8.99 -1.93
C ILE A 48 -2.06 10.17 -0.97
N GLN A 49 -3.11 10.51 -0.23
CA GLN A 49 -3.09 11.56 0.80
C GLN A 49 -3.23 10.94 2.19
N ARG A 50 -2.89 11.68 3.26
CA ARG A 50 -3.10 11.19 4.64
C ARG A 50 -4.56 10.85 4.93
N THR A 51 -5.50 11.51 4.27
CA THR A 51 -6.95 11.28 4.38
C THR A 51 -7.40 9.94 3.79
N HIS A 52 -6.58 9.34 2.91
CA HIS A 52 -6.83 8.03 2.29
C HIS A 52 -6.43 6.87 3.21
N PHE A 53 -5.73 7.14 4.32
CA PHE A 53 -5.36 6.11 5.28
C PHE A 53 -6.61 5.58 6.00
N TYR A 54 -6.80 4.26 5.91
CA TYR A 54 -7.89 3.57 6.58
C TYR A 54 -7.47 3.02 7.95
N LYS A 55 -6.47 2.13 7.94
CA LYS A 55 -5.95 1.47 9.14
C LYS A 55 -4.58 0.87 8.86
N SER A 56 -3.88 0.53 9.93
CA SER A 56 -2.69 -0.30 9.89
C SER A 56 -3.00 -1.63 10.57
N MET A 57 -2.68 -2.75 9.95
CA MET A 57 -3.02 -4.09 10.47
C MET A 57 -1.83 -5.04 10.46
N THR A 58 -1.88 -6.07 11.29
CA THR A 58 -0.89 -7.15 11.32
C THR A 58 -1.59 -8.50 11.18
N SER A 59 -0.84 -9.57 10.95
CA SER A 59 -1.40 -10.92 10.87
C SER A 59 -1.12 -11.73 12.15
N HIS A 60 -1.88 -12.82 12.37
CA HIS A 60 -1.56 -13.79 13.43
C HIS A 60 -0.26 -14.57 13.13
N GLY A 61 0.05 -14.79 11.85
CA GLY A 61 1.26 -15.50 11.42
C GLY A 61 2.54 -14.72 11.68
N ASP A 62 2.47 -13.39 11.61
CA ASP A 62 3.53 -12.49 12.05
C ASP A 62 2.93 -11.16 12.52
N HIS A 63 3.07 -10.89 13.82
CA HIS A 63 2.57 -9.69 14.50
C HIS A 63 3.57 -8.51 14.46
N ARG A 64 4.76 -8.71 13.87
CA ARG A 64 5.81 -7.68 13.74
C ARG A 64 5.68 -6.89 12.44
N ILE A 65 5.05 -7.48 11.42
CA ILE A 65 4.89 -6.88 10.10
C ILE A 65 3.52 -6.21 9.99
N TRP A 66 3.55 -4.87 9.89
CA TRP A 66 2.36 -4.08 9.70
C TRP A 66 2.09 -3.83 8.21
N GLN A 67 0.82 -3.75 7.84
CA GLN A 67 0.33 -3.36 6.52
C GLN A 67 -0.55 -2.12 6.68
N ASP A 68 -0.14 -1.00 6.08
CA ASP A 68 -0.97 0.19 6.00
C ASP A 68 -1.95 0.03 4.83
N VAL A 69 -3.24 0.17 5.12
CA VAL A 69 -4.34 0.06 4.16
C VAL A 69 -4.81 1.46 3.80
N CYS A 70 -4.84 1.76 2.50
CA CYS A 70 -5.31 3.02 1.94
C CYS A 70 -6.43 2.79 0.92
N TYR A 71 -7.36 3.73 0.80
CA TYR A 71 -8.38 3.79 -0.26
C TYR A 71 -8.29 5.11 -1.01
N GLY A 72 -8.59 5.10 -2.31
CA GLY A 72 -8.75 6.31 -3.11
C GLY A 72 -10.16 6.89 -2.98
#